data_AF-A0A7L3GZ32-F1
#
_entry.id   AF-A0A7L3GZ32-F1
#
_cell.length_a   1.000
_cell.length_b   1.000
_cell.length_c   1.000
_cell.angle_alpha   90.00
_cell.angle_beta   90.00
_cell.angle_gamma   90.00
#
_symmetry.space_group_name_H-M   'P 1'
#
loop_
_entity.id
_entity.type
_entity.pdbx_description
1 polymer ?
#
loop_
_entity_poly.entity_id
_entity_poly.type
_entity_poly.pdbx_seq_one_letter_code
_entity_poly.pdbx_strand_id
1 'polypeptide(L)' 'ACMLCHRTEADQDICGPKLEKFGLCAHVFCLYFATLLPRQDNERLGLMGFLPRDINLAVRRSAQQ' A
#
# COMPACT_ATOMS: atom_id res chain seq x y z
N ALA A 1 -9.04 6.57 3.00
CA ALA A 1 -7.75 7.22 2.69
C ALA A 1 -6.70 6.14 2.44
N CYS A 2 -5.66 6.41 1.65
CA CYS A 2 -4.52 5.49 1.54
C CYS A 2 -3.86 5.35 2.92
N MET A 3 -3.69 4.12 3.39
CA MET A 3 -3.15 3.85 4.72
C MET A 3 -1.65 4.19 4.83
N LEU A 4 -0.94 4.30 3.71
CA LEU A 4 0.51 4.55 3.66
C LEU A 4 0.85 6.05 3.59
N CYS A 5 0.10 6.82 2.80
CA CYS A 5 0.32 8.28 2.67
C CYS A 5 -0.72 9.12 3.43
N HIS A 6 -1.69 8.48 4.10
CA HIS A 6 -2.79 9.09 4.85
C HIS A 6 -3.65 10.09 4.08
N ARG A 7 -3.50 10.17 2.75
CA ARG A 7 -4.30 11.07 1.90
C ARG A 7 -5.53 10.38 1.32
N THR A 8 -6.67 11.06 1.36
CA THR A 8 -7.94 10.56 0.81
C THR A 8 -8.06 10.84 -0.68
N GLU A 9 -7.68 12.04 -1.09
CA GLU A 9 -7.57 12.48 -2.48
C GLU A 9 -6.10 12.77 -2.72
N ALA A 10 -5.40 11.80 -3.31
CA ALA A 10 -4.07 12.00 -3.83
C ALA A 10 -4.14 12.04 -5.35
N ASP A 11 -3.26 12.85 -5.94
CA ASP A 11 -3.08 12.90 -7.38
C ASP A 11 -2.75 11.48 -7.89
N GLN A 12 -3.56 10.98 -8.83
CA GLN A 12 -3.42 9.65 -9.39
C GLN A 12 -2.18 9.54 -10.29
N ASP A 13 -1.70 10.64 -10.86
CA ASP A 13 -0.46 10.65 -11.64
C ASP A 13 0.77 10.52 -10.73
N ILE A 14 0.66 11.02 -9.48
CA ILE A 14 1.74 10.95 -8.49
C ILE A 14 1.71 9.64 -7.69
N CYS A 15 0.53 9.21 -7.23
CA CYS A 15 0.39 8.05 -6.34
C CYS A 15 -0.03 6.76 -7.06
N GLY A 16 -0.50 6.87 -8.30
CA GLY A 16 -1.13 5.78 -9.01
C GLY A 16 -2.57 5.53 -8.54
N PRO A 17 -3.26 4.56 -9.16
CA PRO A 17 -4.63 4.23 -8.80
C PRO A 17 -4.72 3.68 -7.36
N LYS A 18 -5.86 3.94 -6.71
CA LYS A 18 -6.16 3.45 -5.37
C LYS A 18 -6.68 2.02 -5.46
N LEU A 19 -6.04 1.10 -4.73
CA LEU A 19 -6.47 -0.28 -4.61
C LEU A 19 -7.10 -0.51 -3.25
N GLU A 20 -8.22 -1.23 -3.24
CA GLU A 20 -8.91 -1.66 -2.03
C GLU A 20 -9.19 -3.16 -2.08
N LYS A 21 -8.67 -3.91 -1.10
CA LYS A 21 -8.90 -5.37 -0.99
C LYS A 21 -8.61 -5.83 0.44
N PHE A 22 -9.36 -6.81 0.94
CA PHE A 22 -9.18 -7.36 2.29
C PHE A 22 -9.19 -6.30 3.41
N GLY A 23 -9.93 -5.20 3.23
CA GLY A 23 -9.96 -4.07 4.18
C GLY A 23 -8.72 -3.17 4.14
N LEU A 24 -7.78 -3.41 3.23
CA LEU A 24 -6.62 -2.56 2.99
C LEU A 24 -6.93 -1.58 1.87
N CYS A 25 -6.52 -0.32 2.04
CA CYS A 25 -6.64 0.73 1.03
C CYS A 25 -5.29 1.41 0.84
N ALA A 26 -4.68 1.26 -0.34
CA ALA A 26 -3.39 1.87 -0.66
C ALA A 26 -3.28 2.21 -2.14
N HIS A 27 -2.55 3.26 -2.49
CA HIS A 27 -2.23 3.54 -3.89
C HIS A 27 -1.13 2.60 -4.39
N VAL A 28 -1.13 2.30 -5.69
CA VAL A 28 -0.14 1.40 -6.32
C VAL A 28 1.28 1.88 -6.07
N PHE A 29 1.60 3.14 -6.37
CA PHE A 29 2.96 3.63 -6.17
C PHE A 29 3.30 3.77 -4.68
N CYS A 30 2.32 4.06 -3.82
CA CYS A 30 2.54 3.96 -2.38
C CYS A 30 2.98 2.54 -1.97
N LEU A 31 2.39 1.46 -2.50
CA LEU A 31 2.84 0.10 -2.18
C LEU A 31 4.26 -0.18 -2.69
N TYR A 32 4.61 0.30 -3.89
CA TYR A 32 5.95 0.11 -4.45
C TYR A 32 7.03 0.91 -3.71
N PHE A 33 6.73 2.13 -3.27
CA PHE A 33 7.72 3.03 -2.66
C PHE A 33 7.72 3.00 -1.13
N ALA A 34 6.62 2.66 -0.47
CA ALA A 34 6.47 2.90 0.98
C ALA A 34 7.34 2.02 1.87
N THR A 35 8.04 1.00 1.36
CA THR A 35 9.17 0.29 1.98
C THR A 35 9.25 -1.11 1.39
N LEU A 36 10.45 -1.60 1.06
CA LEU A 36 11.03 -2.95 1.21
C LEU A 36 10.12 -4.18 1.51
N LEU A 37 8.88 -4.22 1.05
CA LEU A 37 7.99 -5.35 1.25
C LEU A 37 8.37 -6.40 0.21
N PRO A 38 8.71 -7.64 0.62
CA PRO A 38 8.90 -8.71 -0.34
C PRO A 38 7.57 -8.94 -1.06
N ARG A 39 7.50 -8.50 -2.32
CA ARG A 39 6.38 -8.81 -3.19
C ARG A 39 6.44 -10.30 -3.51
N GLN A 40 5.35 -11.00 -3.27
CA GLN A 40 5.21 -12.38 -3.72
C GLN A 40 5.04 -12.40 -5.25
N ASP A 41 5.61 -13.40 -5.93
CA ASP A 41 5.43 -13.57 -7.39
C ASP A 41 3.96 -13.77 -7.79
N ASN A 42 3.08 -14.06 -6.83
CA ASN A 42 1.65 -14.19 -7.06
C ASN A 42 0.89 -12.92 -6.67
N GLU A 43 0.57 -12.10 -7.67
CA GLU A 43 -0.19 -10.84 -7.53
C GLU A 43 -1.60 -11.02 -6.95
N ARG A 44 -2.14 -12.24 -6.97
CA ARG A 44 -3.47 -12.54 -6.39
C ARG A 44 -3.43 -12.58 -4.87
N LEU A 45 -2.26 -12.81 -4.26
CA LEU A 45 -2.07 -12.83 -2.82
C LEU A 45 -2.07 -11.41 -2.26
N GLY A 46 -2.82 -11.19 -1.17
CA GLY A 46 -2.93 -9.88 -0.54
C GLY A 46 -3.35 -8.79 -1.52
N LEU A 47 -2.64 -7.66 -1.50
CA LEU A 47 -2.86 -6.50 -2.37
C LEU A 47 -1.68 -6.42 -3.37
N MET A 48 -1.89 -6.77 -4.65
CA MET A 48 -0.83 -6.82 -5.69
C MET A 48 0.38 -7.71 -5.34
N GLY A 49 0.18 -8.81 -4.61
CA GLY A 49 1.26 -9.69 -4.16
C GLY A 49 1.93 -9.23 -2.87
N PHE A 50 1.52 -8.10 -2.28
CA PHE A 50 1.97 -7.67 -0.97
C PHE A 50 1.08 -8.27 0.13
N LEU A 51 1.71 -8.94 1.10
CA LEU A 51 0.96 -9.57 2.19
C LEU A 51 0.33 -8.50 3.10
N PRO A 52 -0.90 -8.73 3.60
CA PRO A 52 -1.56 -7.81 4.52
C PRO A 52 -0.75 -7.46 5.77
N ARG A 53 0.03 -8.43 6.28
CA ARG A 53 0.91 -8.24 7.44
C ARG A 53 2.01 -7.21 7.16
N ASP A 54 2.59 -7.29 5.98
CA ASP A 54 3.69 -6.44 5.54
C ASP A 54 3.20 -5.01 5.27
N ILE A 55 2.03 -4.88 4.64
CA ILE A 55 1.36 -3.59 4.45
C ILE A 55 1.06 -2.93 5.80
N ASN A 56 0.48 -3.68 6.76
CA ASN A 56 0.21 -3.15 8.10
C ASN A 56 1.49 -2.74 8.84
N LEU A 57 2.60 -3.45 8.64
CA LEU A 57 3.89 -3.06 9.22
C LEU A 57 4.40 -1.75 8.61
N ALA A 58 4.29 -1.58 7.30
CA ALA A 58 4.64 -0.34 6.61
C ALA A 58 3.79 0.84 7.10
N VAL A 59 2.47 0.64 7.25
CA VAL A 59 1.53 1.64 7.81
C VAL A 59 1.92 2.05 9.23
N ARG A 60 2.30 1.08 10.07
CA ARG A 60 2.75 1.39 11.45
C ARG A 60 4.05 2.20 11.46
N ARG A 61 4.97 1.91 10.54
CA ARG A 61 6.22 2.66 10.39
C ARG A 61 5.99 4.07 9.88
N SER A 62 5.09 4.25 8.90
CA SER A 62 4.75 5.58 8.38
C SER A 62 4.01 6.45 9.40
N ALA A 63 3.28 5.85 10.34
CA ALA A 63 2.62 6.57 11.43
C ALA A 63 3.58 7.02 12.56
N GLN A 64 4.84 6.56 12.57
CA GLN A 64 5.85 6.91 13.58
C GLN A 64 6.86 7.97 13.11
N GLN A 65 6.67 8.55 11.92
CA GLN A 65 7.49 9.64 11.36
C GLN A 65 6.66 10.92 11.23
#